data_AF-A0A454CP63-F1
#
_entry.id   AF-A0A454CP63-F1
#
_cell.length_a   1.000
_cell.length_b   1.000
_cell.length_c   1.000
_cell.angle_alpha   90.00
_cell.angle_beta   90.00
_cell.angle_gamma   90.00
#
_symmetry.space_group_name_H-M   'P 1'
#
loop_
_entity.id
_entity.type
_entity.pdbx_description
1 polymer ?
#
loop_
_entity_poly.entity_id
_entity_poly.type
_entity_poly.pdbx_seq_one_letter_code
_entity_poly.pdbx_strand_id
1 'polypeptide(L)'
;MYAQFIQGEFDLLAPLTISRERRAFSYFPQPHYQPTSVMVKRLGYKPNVYSHVSQLISERIGVVKDDFFDQMLTQMLPLKELKRFDSQQATLDALLAREIDYIAMDTAMLNHFLRLSELIPIEQDDAIGEFYESELSIGLTTNQRGEILAPYFSRAISMLDLEKIVAQYDLRPDWRTALEYEVRLATQTQAVFVFVLVFAVGVSLYLYRQSNTDNLTGLRNRRSLQLKYRQGVPKDLAVLYLDINHFKQINDTFGHRAGDKVLQLLSLKIHRVWAGRSYRIGGDEFILLGYPTEVQLSRAVEELSSLDVKDEQSDGLNVVTISVGVSAKRERSVSLEQALHLADEDMYSSKQASRNCNEANPCMV
;
A
#
# COMPACT_ATOMS: atom_id res chain seq x y z
N MET A 1 10.89 -44.53 20.92
CA MET A 1 10.19 -45.40 19.96
C MET A 1 11.12 -46.40 19.28
N TYR A 2 12.08 -46.00 18.44
CA TYR A 2 12.94 -46.96 17.73
C TYR A 2 13.78 -47.86 18.65
N ALA A 3 14.45 -47.31 19.66
CA ALA A 3 15.20 -48.11 20.64
C ALA A 3 14.31 -49.09 21.42
N GLN A 4 13.08 -48.69 21.73
CA GLN A 4 12.08 -49.52 22.42
C GLN A 4 11.56 -50.65 21.53
N PHE A 5 11.40 -50.39 20.23
CA PHE A 5 11.06 -51.39 19.24
C PHE A 5 12.16 -52.46 19.11
N ILE A 6 13.45 -52.06 19.10
CA ILE A 6 14.57 -53.01 19.11
C ILE A 6 14.59 -53.84 20.41
N GLN A 7 14.19 -53.25 21.53
CA GLN A 7 14.07 -53.94 22.82
C GLN A 7 12.83 -54.86 22.91
N GLY A 8 11.99 -54.89 21.88
CA GLY A 8 10.80 -55.74 21.82
C GLY A 8 9.60 -55.22 22.62
N GLU A 9 9.58 -53.94 23.01
CA GLU A 9 8.41 -53.33 23.66
C GLU A 9 7.22 -53.15 22.70
N PHE A 10 7.49 -53.12 21.39
CA PHE A 10 6.48 -53.04 20.32
C PHE A 10 6.72 -54.15 19.32
N ASP A 11 5.66 -54.81 18.84
CA ASP A 11 5.77 -55.86 17.80
C ASP A 11 6.02 -55.28 16.39
N LEU A 12 5.61 -54.02 16.18
CA LEU A 12 5.55 -53.35 14.88
C LEU A 12 5.94 -51.88 15.00
N LEU A 13 6.72 -51.38 14.03
CA LEU A 13 7.06 -49.97 13.84
C LEU A 13 6.85 -49.57 12.38
N ALA A 14 6.08 -48.52 12.12
CA ALA A 14 5.85 -48.00 10.76
C ALA A 14 5.70 -46.46 10.78
N PRO A 15 6.17 -45.75 9.74
CA PRO A 15 6.99 -46.26 8.64
C PRO A 15 8.43 -46.55 9.09
N LEU A 16 9.10 -47.52 8.46
CA LEU A 16 10.52 -47.80 8.66
C LEU A 16 11.22 -48.03 7.32
N THR A 17 12.29 -47.28 7.06
CA THR A 17 13.11 -47.42 5.84
C THR A 17 13.85 -48.75 5.86
N ILE A 18 13.76 -49.50 4.76
CA ILE A 18 14.50 -50.73 4.55
C ILE A 18 15.97 -50.38 4.32
N SER A 19 16.85 -50.82 5.21
CA SER A 19 18.32 -50.73 5.04
C SER A 19 18.98 -52.06 5.38
N ARG A 20 20.21 -52.27 4.88
CA ARG A 20 20.98 -53.50 5.15
C ARG A 20 21.17 -53.74 6.65
N GLU A 21 21.42 -52.67 7.40
CA GLU A 21 21.63 -52.72 8.85
C GLU A 21 20.32 -53.01 9.57
N ARG A 22 19.21 -52.37 9.16
CA ARG A 22 17.88 -52.60 9.73
C ARG A 22 17.37 -54.02 9.51
N ARG A 23 17.73 -54.65 8.39
CA ARG A 23 17.42 -56.07 8.15
C ARG A 23 18.06 -57.01 9.18
N ALA A 24 19.09 -56.59 9.91
CA ALA A 24 19.71 -57.42 10.94
C ALA A 24 18.86 -57.55 12.21
N PHE A 25 17.92 -56.62 12.45
CA PHE A 25 17.10 -56.58 13.67
C PHE A 25 15.62 -56.33 13.40
N SER A 26 15.17 -56.42 12.14
CA SER A 26 13.76 -56.33 11.78
C SER A 26 13.41 -57.18 10.57
N TYR A 27 12.26 -57.83 10.63
CA TYR A 27 11.61 -58.39 9.44
C TYR A 27 10.84 -57.29 8.72
N PHE A 28 10.92 -57.30 7.39
CA PHE A 28 10.23 -56.32 6.55
C PHE A 28 9.28 -57.05 5.59
N PRO A 29 7.98 -56.75 5.65
CA PRO A 29 7.04 -57.05 4.58
C PRO A 29 7.41 -56.30 3.29
N GLN A 30 6.70 -56.60 2.20
CA GLN A 30 6.81 -55.84 0.94
C GLN A 30 6.68 -54.34 1.19
N PRO A 31 7.52 -53.48 0.58
CA PRO A 31 7.40 -52.03 0.71
C PRO A 31 6.03 -51.54 0.24
N HIS A 32 5.51 -50.54 0.93
CA HIS A 32 4.20 -49.94 0.64
C HIS A 32 4.29 -48.51 0.10
N TYR A 33 5.48 -47.90 0.14
CA TYR A 33 5.72 -46.56 -0.37
C TYR A 33 7.21 -46.37 -0.68
N GLN A 34 7.52 -45.59 -1.73
CA GLN A 34 8.88 -45.34 -2.19
C GLN A 34 9.11 -43.82 -2.33
N PRO A 35 9.40 -43.10 -1.22
CA PRO A 35 9.70 -41.69 -1.31
C PRO A 35 11.05 -41.46 -2.00
N THR A 36 11.12 -40.35 -2.72
CA THR A 36 12.35 -39.84 -3.30
C THR A 36 13.07 -38.95 -2.30
N SER A 37 14.37 -39.14 -2.17
CA SER A 37 15.23 -38.34 -1.30
C SER A 37 15.87 -37.21 -2.08
N VAL A 38 15.88 -36.03 -1.45
CA VAL A 38 16.32 -34.77 -2.05
C VAL A 38 17.28 -34.05 -1.13
N MET A 39 18.17 -33.26 -1.75
CA MET A 39 19.05 -32.35 -1.01
C MET A 39 18.31 -31.03 -0.78
N VAL A 40 18.23 -30.61 0.47
CA VAL A 40 17.57 -29.39 0.89
C VAL A 40 18.62 -28.38 1.36
N LYS A 41 18.47 -27.14 0.90
CA LYS A 41 19.36 -26.02 1.21
C LYS A 41 18.56 -24.80 1.61
N ARG A 42 19.26 -23.76 2.08
CA ARG A 42 18.63 -22.45 2.29
C ARG A 42 18.22 -21.83 0.95
N LEU A 43 17.12 -21.12 0.96
CA LEU A 43 16.61 -20.33 -0.14
C LEU A 43 17.70 -19.44 -0.77
N GLY A 44 17.95 -19.61 -2.07
CA GLY A 44 18.89 -18.80 -2.85
C GLY A 44 20.36 -19.14 -2.60
N TYR A 45 20.66 -20.16 -1.79
CA TYR A 45 22.02 -20.61 -1.57
C TYR A 45 22.51 -21.40 -2.79
N LYS A 46 23.51 -20.87 -3.51
CA LYS A 46 24.16 -21.53 -4.66
C LYS A 46 23.16 -22.18 -5.65
N PRO A 47 22.27 -21.40 -6.30
CA PRO A 47 21.31 -21.95 -7.25
C PRO A 47 22.05 -22.54 -8.47
N ASN A 48 21.68 -23.75 -8.88
CA ASN A 48 22.19 -24.43 -10.07
C ASN A 48 23.73 -24.61 -10.14
N VAL A 49 24.40 -24.69 -8.98
CA VAL A 49 25.86 -24.87 -8.93
C VAL A 49 26.26 -26.35 -9.02
N TYR A 50 25.47 -27.24 -8.41
CA TYR A 50 25.76 -28.66 -8.33
C TYR A 50 24.68 -29.46 -9.05
N SER A 51 25.09 -30.45 -9.84
CA SER A 51 24.17 -31.34 -10.56
C SER A 51 24.03 -32.72 -9.92
N HIS A 52 24.93 -33.08 -8.99
CA HIS A 52 24.92 -34.35 -8.29
C HIS A 52 25.42 -34.19 -6.85
N VAL A 53 24.93 -35.03 -5.94
CA VAL A 53 25.34 -35.06 -4.53
C VAL A 53 26.86 -35.23 -4.37
N SER A 54 27.51 -35.98 -5.26
CA SER A 54 28.97 -36.19 -5.25
C SER A 54 29.80 -34.91 -5.43
N GLN A 55 29.22 -33.83 -5.95
CA GLN A 55 29.89 -32.55 -6.15
C GLN A 55 29.89 -31.67 -4.88
N LEU A 56 29.13 -32.05 -3.84
CA LEU A 56 29.04 -31.33 -2.56
C LEU A 56 30.28 -31.54 -1.68
N ILE A 57 31.47 -31.56 -2.27
CA ILE A 57 32.73 -31.84 -1.59
C ILE A 57 33.01 -30.77 -0.53
N SER A 58 32.85 -29.49 -0.87
CA SER A 58 33.10 -28.35 0.02
C SER A 58 31.95 -28.03 0.99
N GLU A 59 30.78 -28.59 0.78
CA GLU A 59 29.56 -28.16 1.49
C GLU A 59 29.41 -28.85 2.83
N ARG A 60 28.91 -28.16 3.86
CA ARG A 60 28.67 -28.79 5.16
C ARG A 60 27.33 -29.51 5.10
N ILE A 61 27.34 -30.83 5.14
CA ILE A 61 26.11 -31.64 5.09
C ILE A 61 25.74 -32.08 6.52
N GLY A 62 24.51 -31.79 6.94
CA GLY A 62 23.95 -32.25 8.20
C GLY A 62 23.09 -33.49 8.03
N VAL A 63 23.22 -34.43 8.97
CA VAL A 63 22.44 -35.68 9.04
C VAL A 63 22.03 -35.96 10.49
N VAL A 64 20.95 -36.71 10.68
CA VAL A 64 20.59 -37.24 11.99
C VAL A 64 21.49 -38.44 12.29
N LYS A 65 22.11 -38.43 13.48
CA LYS A 65 23.04 -39.46 13.92
C LYS A 65 22.37 -40.84 13.89
N ASP A 66 23.06 -41.82 13.32
CA ASP A 66 22.63 -43.23 13.25
C ASP A 66 21.30 -43.45 12.49
N ASP A 67 20.85 -42.44 11.71
CA ASP A 67 19.70 -42.55 10.84
C ASP A 67 20.08 -42.99 9.41
N PHE A 68 19.08 -43.35 8.62
CA PHE A 68 19.20 -43.78 7.23
C PHE A 68 20.06 -42.84 6.38
N PHE A 69 19.86 -41.52 6.49
CA PHE A 69 20.62 -40.53 5.70
C PHE A 69 22.10 -40.46 6.09
N ASP A 70 22.45 -40.66 7.36
CA ASP A 70 23.86 -40.72 7.81
C ASP A 70 24.57 -41.90 7.14
N GLN A 71 23.93 -43.07 7.17
CA GLN A 71 24.47 -44.30 6.57
C GLN A 71 24.60 -44.19 5.06
N MET A 72 23.52 -43.78 4.39
CA MET A 72 23.47 -43.66 2.94
C MET A 72 24.50 -42.65 2.42
N LEU A 73 24.57 -41.46 3.03
CA LEU A 73 25.53 -40.43 2.59
C LEU A 73 26.97 -40.80 2.95
N THR A 74 27.21 -41.51 4.06
CA THR A 74 28.55 -42.04 4.37
C THR A 74 29.02 -43.04 3.32
N GLN A 75 28.10 -43.86 2.77
CA GLN A 75 28.43 -44.79 1.67
C GLN A 75 28.64 -44.06 0.33
N MET A 76 27.80 -43.06 0.02
CA MET A 76 27.91 -42.29 -1.22
C MET A 76 29.12 -41.35 -1.22
N LEU A 77 29.51 -40.82 -0.06
CA LEU A 77 30.55 -39.80 0.13
C LEU A 77 31.57 -40.25 1.21
N PRO A 78 32.33 -41.35 0.98
CA PRO A 78 33.14 -41.99 2.03
C PRO A 78 34.28 -41.13 2.58
N LEU A 79 34.73 -40.13 1.82
CA LEU A 79 35.80 -39.21 2.23
C LEU A 79 35.26 -37.91 2.86
N LYS A 80 33.94 -37.79 3.03
CA LYS A 80 33.30 -36.58 3.50
C LYS A 80 32.99 -36.66 4.98
N GLU A 81 33.34 -35.61 5.70
CA GLU A 81 32.89 -35.42 7.08
C GLU A 81 31.45 -34.88 7.09
N LEU A 82 30.52 -35.68 7.62
CA LEU A 82 29.13 -35.29 7.84
C LEU A 82 28.94 -34.72 9.25
N LYS A 83 28.19 -33.63 9.38
CA LYS A 83 27.79 -33.09 10.69
C LYS A 83 26.58 -33.85 11.22
N ARG A 84 26.73 -34.46 12.39
CA ARG A 84 25.69 -35.31 13.01
C ARG A 84 24.94 -34.55 14.08
N PHE A 85 23.62 -34.68 14.07
CA PHE A 85 22.70 -34.05 15.02
C PHE A 85 21.75 -35.08 15.64
N ASP A 86 21.15 -34.76 16.78
CA ASP A 86 20.31 -35.70 17.52
C ASP A 86 18.88 -35.86 16.95
N SER A 87 18.41 -34.90 16.15
CA SER A 87 17.07 -34.93 15.58
C SER A 87 16.96 -34.18 14.26
N GLN A 88 15.90 -34.45 13.50
CA GLN A 88 15.60 -33.73 12.26
C GLN A 88 15.31 -32.24 12.49
N GLN A 89 14.76 -31.89 13.65
CA GLN A 89 14.55 -30.48 14.00
C GLN A 89 15.91 -29.77 14.18
N ALA A 90 16.86 -30.43 14.85
CA ALA A 90 18.20 -29.87 15.05
C ALA A 90 18.99 -29.69 13.74
N THR A 91 18.84 -30.60 12.77
CA THR A 91 19.45 -30.41 11.44
C THR A 91 18.85 -29.22 10.71
N LEU A 92 17.52 -29.04 10.79
CA LEU A 92 16.83 -27.89 10.20
C LEU A 92 17.26 -26.58 10.86
N ASP A 93 17.30 -26.52 12.19
CA ASP A 93 17.74 -25.33 12.94
C ASP A 93 19.19 -24.96 12.60
N ALA A 94 20.08 -25.95 12.48
CA ALA A 94 21.47 -25.75 12.07
C ALA A 94 21.60 -25.25 10.61
N LEU A 95 20.72 -25.70 9.72
CA LEU A 95 20.66 -25.22 8.33
C LEU A 95 20.27 -23.74 8.30
N LEU A 96 19.27 -23.35 9.10
CA LEU A 96 18.81 -21.96 9.21
C LEU A 96 19.86 -21.07 9.89
N ALA A 97 20.55 -21.58 10.92
CA ALA A 97 21.64 -20.91 11.62
C ALA A 97 22.94 -20.82 10.82
N ARG A 98 22.98 -21.37 9.59
CA ARG A 98 24.16 -21.40 8.69
C ARG A 98 25.35 -22.20 9.24
N GLU A 99 25.11 -23.15 10.13
CA GLU A 99 26.12 -24.06 10.65
C GLU A 99 26.43 -25.19 9.67
N ILE A 100 25.44 -25.57 8.87
CA ILE A 100 25.51 -26.48 7.73
C ILE A 100 24.92 -25.80 6.49
N ASP A 101 25.15 -26.37 5.32
CA ASP A 101 24.71 -25.83 4.02
C ASP A 101 23.62 -26.67 3.36
N TYR A 102 23.64 -27.98 3.63
CA TYR A 102 22.69 -28.94 3.07
C TYR A 102 22.25 -29.95 4.11
N ILE A 103 21.01 -30.44 3.97
CA ILE A 103 20.47 -31.60 4.67
C ILE A 103 19.82 -32.54 3.65
N ALA A 104 19.83 -33.84 3.91
CA ALA A 104 19.08 -34.80 3.12
C ALA A 104 17.76 -35.14 3.82
N MET A 105 16.68 -35.22 3.06
CA MET A 105 15.39 -35.70 3.54
C MET A 105 14.53 -36.23 2.39
N ASP A 106 13.44 -36.90 2.72
CA ASP A 106 12.44 -37.31 1.74
C ASP A 106 11.56 -36.14 1.30
N THR A 107 11.12 -36.15 0.05
CA THR A 107 10.21 -35.13 -0.52
C THR A 107 8.94 -34.96 0.30
N ALA A 108 8.36 -36.06 0.80
CA ALA A 108 7.20 -36.02 1.70
C ALA A 108 7.47 -35.23 3.00
N MET A 109 8.67 -35.38 3.57
CA MET A 109 9.08 -34.66 4.78
C MET A 109 9.32 -33.17 4.48
N LEU A 110 9.94 -32.85 3.35
CA LEU A 110 10.12 -31.47 2.90
C LEU A 110 8.76 -30.77 2.75
N ASN A 111 7.80 -31.42 2.08
CA ASN A 111 6.44 -30.89 1.89
C ASN A 111 5.72 -30.68 3.23
N HIS A 112 5.93 -31.59 4.20
CA HIS A 112 5.39 -31.43 5.54
C HIS A 112 5.93 -30.18 6.25
N PHE A 113 7.25 -29.94 6.18
CA PHE A 113 7.87 -28.75 6.76
C PHE A 113 7.39 -27.45 6.08
N LEU A 114 7.34 -27.44 4.75
CA LEU A 114 6.87 -26.28 3.98
C LEU A 114 5.38 -25.97 4.25
N ARG A 115 4.57 -26.99 4.58
CA ARG A 115 3.14 -26.80 4.91
C ARG A 115 2.92 -26.25 6.32
N LEU A 116 3.62 -26.80 7.32
CA LEU A 116 3.40 -26.43 8.72
C LEU A 116 3.95 -25.06 9.07
N SER A 117 4.90 -24.57 8.28
CA SER A 117 5.60 -23.32 8.54
C SER A 117 5.60 -22.50 7.26
N GLU A 118 4.69 -21.53 7.19
CA GLU A 118 4.42 -20.71 6.00
C GLU A 118 5.66 -20.01 5.42
N LEU A 119 6.80 -19.94 6.12
CA LEU A 119 7.93 -19.09 5.76
C LEU A 119 9.32 -19.66 6.11
N ILE A 120 9.53 -20.98 6.10
CA ILE A 120 10.90 -21.51 6.28
C ILE A 120 11.71 -21.23 5.00
N PRO A 121 12.83 -20.49 5.06
CA PRO A 121 13.62 -20.14 3.88
C PRO A 121 14.52 -21.30 3.46
N ILE A 122 13.92 -22.45 3.13
CA ILE A 122 14.56 -23.64 2.59
C ILE A 122 13.95 -24.01 1.24
N GLU A 123 14.73 -24.71 0.42
CA GLU A 123 14.31 -25.19 -0.89
C GLU A 123 15.00 -26.52 -1.21
N GLN A 124 14.37 -27.31 -2.06
CA GLN A 124 15.03 -28.41 -2.74
C GLN A 124 16.11 -27.85 -3.69
N ASP A 125 17.25 -28.54 -3.79
CA ASP A 125 18.22 -28.25 -4.85
C ASP A 125 17.81 -28.94 -6.15
N ASP A 126 16.97 -28.27 -6.94
CA ASP A 126 16.41 -28.81 -8.19
C ASP A 126 17.47 -29.21 -9.23
N ALA A 127 18.69 -28.64 -9.14
CA ALA A 127 19.79 -29.01 -10.02
C ALA A 127 20.39 -30.37 -9.68
N ILE A 128 20.40 -30.76 -8.41
CA ILE A 128 20.75 -32.11 -7.98
C ILE A 128 19.56 -33.06 -8.21
N GLY A 129 18.35 -32.57 -7.96
CA GLY A 129 17.12 -33.32 -8.11
C GLY A 129 16.96 -34.46 -7.08
N GLU A 130 16.09 -35.40 -7.41
CA GLU A 130 15.90 -36.65 -6.67
C GLU A 130 17.13 -37.55 -6.90
N PHE A 131 17.83 -37.92 -5.83
CA PHE A 131 19.12 -38.62 -5.94
C PHE A 131 19.11 -40.05 -5.39
N TYR A 132 18.04 -40.44 -4.70
CA TYR A 132 17.86 -41.78 -4.15
C TYR A 132 16.37 -42.10 -3.97
N GLU A 133 15.98 -43.35 -4.20
CA GLU A 133 14.63 -43.86 -3.90
C GLU A 133 14.68 -44.77 -2.68
N SER A 134 14.02 -44.37 -1.60
CA SER A 134 13.99 -45.12 -0.36
C SER A 134 12.80 -46.07 -0.35
N GLU A 135 12.98 -47.31 0.10
CA GLU A 135 11.85 -48.23 0.29
C GLU A 135 11.34 -48.13 1.73
N LEU A 136 10.10 -47.67 1.91
CA LEU A 136 9.42 -47.66 3.20
C LEU A 136 8.55 -48.92 3.36
N SER A 137 8.73 -49.58 4.49
CA SER A 137 7.92 -50.73 4.87
C SER A 137 7.55 -50.67 6.36
N ILE A 138 6.85 -51.70 6.80
CA ILE A 138 6.55 -51.94 8.20
C ILE A 138 7.74 -52.70 8.79
N GLY A 139 8.33 -52.22 9.88
CA GLY A 139 9.31 -52.97 10.66
C GLY A 139 8.61 -53.89 11.64
N LEU A 140 8.91 -55.19 11.59
CA LEU A 140 8.45 -56.18 12.57
C LEU A 140 9.65 -56.68 13.37
N THR A 141 9.45 -56.92 14.66
CA THR A 141 10.51 -57.46 15.53
C THR A 141 11.03 -58.82 15.04
N THR A 142 12.29 -59.15 15.31
CA THR A 142 12.89 -60.44 14.90
C THR A 142 12.53 -61.61 15.82
N ASN A 143 11.38 -61.55 16.51
CA ASN A 143 10.88 -62.65 17.32
C ASN A 143 9.99 -63.60 16.47
N GLN A 144 9.58 -64.72 17.05
CA GLN A 144 8.73 -65.71 16.36
C GLN A 144 7.42 -65.09 15.82
N ARG A 145 6.86 -64.09 16.50
CA ARG A 145 5.64 -63.42 16.04
C ARG A 145 5.91 -62.59 14.79
N GLY A 146 6.99 -61.81 14.76
CA GLY A 146 7.35 -61.01 13.60
C GLY A 146 7.66 -61.86 12.37
N GLU A 147 8.30 -63.02 12.55
CA GLU A 147 8.55 -63.99 11.46
C GLU A 147 7.24 -64.50 10.84
N ILE A 148 6.25 -64.83 11.68
CA ILE A 148 4.92 -65.26 11.23
C ILE A 148 4.17 -64.10 10.57
N LEU A 149 4.20 -62.90 11.17
CA LEU A 149 3.41 -61.75 10.73
C LEU A 149 3.92 -61.16 9.41
N ALA A 150 5.22 -61.14 9.16
CA ALA A 150 5.82 -60.52 7.97
C ALA A 150 5.18 -60.96 6.64
N PRO A 151 5.05 -62.26 6.32
CA PRO A 151 4.40 -62.69 5.09
C PRO A 151 2.89 -62.36 5.03
N TYR A 152 2.19 -62.34 6.17
CA TYR A 152 0.78 -61.93 6.21
C TYR A 152 0.61 -60.44 5.90
N PHE A 153 1.49 -59.58 6.45
CA PHE A 153 1.50 -58.17 6.10
C PHE A 153 1.84 -57.95 4.63
N SER A 154 2.79 -58.68 4.05
CA SER A 154 3.07 -58.60 2.60
C SER A 154 1.83 -58.93 1.77
N ARG A 155 1.11 -60.00 2.14
CA ARG A 155 -0.13 -60.37 1.46
C ARG A 155 -1.23 -59.33 1.62
N ALA A 156 -1.39 -58.78 2.83
CA ALA A 156 -2.37 -57.72 3.09
C ALA A 156 -2.05 -56.45 2.27
N ILE A 157 -0.78 -56.01 2.26
CA ILE A 157 -0.32 -54.86 1.48
C ILE A 157 -0.58 -55.08 -0.03
N SER A 158 -0.33 -56.29 -0.54
CA SER A 158 -0.56 -56.61 -1.96
C SER A 158 -2.04 -56.56 -2.39
N MET A 159 -2.98 -56.62 -1.44
CA MET A 159 -4.41 -56.47 -1.70
C MET A 159 -4.87 -55.00 -1.69
N LEU A 160 -4.01 -54.07 -1.28
CA LEU A 160 -4.33 -52.65 -1.26
C LEU A 160 -4.01 -52.03 -2.62
N ASP A 161 -4.85 -51.07 -3.02
CA ASP A 161 -4.58 -50.19 -4.15
C ASP A 161 -3.62 -49.08 -3.69
N LEU A 162 -2.32 -49.42 -3.62
CA LEU A 162 -1.28 -48.51 -3.16
C LEU A 162 -1.17 -47.26 -4.03
N GLU A 163 -1.35 -47.37 -5.35
CA GLU A 163 -1.30 -46.22 -6.26
C GLU A 163 -2.38 -45.19 -5.89
N LYS A 164 -3.62 -45.65 -5.65
CA LYS A 164 -4.70 -44.76 -5.24
C LYS A 164 -4.45 -44.15 -3.86
N ILE A 165 -3.93 -44.92 -2.90
CA ILE A 165 -3.62 -44.42 -1.56
C ILE A 165 -2.51 -43.36 -1.64
N VAL A 166 -1.43 -43.65 -2.36
CA VAL A 166 -0.32 -42.70 -2.55
C VAL A 166 -0.81 -41.46 -3.29
N ALA A 167 -1.56 -41.59 -4.38
CA ALA A 167 -2.10 -40.43 -5.09
C ALA A 167 -3.03 -39.56 -4.23
N GLN A 168 -3.73 -40.15 -3.25
CA GLN A 168 -4.62 -39.42 -2.35
C GLN A 168 -3.87 -38.70 -1.23
N TYR A 169 -2.78 -39.28 -0.69
CA TYR A 169 -2.12 -38.78 0.52
C TYR A 169 -0.72 -38.18 0.28
N ASP A 170 0.00 -38.65 -0.74
CA ASP A 170 1.26 -38.06 -1.21
C ASP A 170 1.00 -36.94 -2.22
N LEU A 171 0.34 -35.90 -1.72
CA LEU A 171 0.22 -34.66 -2.47
C LEU A 171 1.65 -34.09 -2.62
N ARG A 172 2.10 -33.93 -3.89
CA ARG A 172 3.31 -33.18 -4.30
C ARG A 172 3.05 -31.73 -4.78
N PRO A 173 2.23 -30.94 -4.11
CA PRO A 173 1.98 -29.60 -4.56
C PRO A 173 3.16 -28.74 -4.14
N ASP A 174 3.58 -27.90 -5.07
CA ASP A 174 4.62 -26.94 -4.85
C ASP A 174 4.06 -25.80 -3.98
N TRP A 175 4.08 -26.03 -2.67
CA TRP A 175 3.61 -25.09 -1.64
C TRP A 175 4.31 -23.75 -1.73
N ARG A 176 5.53 -23.73 -2.25
CA ARG A 176 6.24 -22.49 -2.44
C ARG A 176 5.68 -21.69 -3.60
N THR A 177 5.46 -22.28 -4.79
CA THR A 177 4.83 -21.52 -5.87
C THR A 177 3.43 -21.06 -5.48
N ALA A 178 2.65 -21.91 -4.80
CA ALA A 178 1.35 -21.51 -4.27
C ALA A 178 1.44 -20.29 -3.33
N LEU A 179 2.37 -20.29 -2.38
CA LEU A 179 2.60 -19.16 -1.47
C LEU A 179 3.09 -17.90 -2.20
N GLU A 180 4.02 -18.05 -3.15
CA GLU A 180 4.51 -16.94 -3.97
C GLU A 180 3.38 -16.31 -4.79
N TYR A 181 2.44 -17.12 -5.30
CA TYR A 181 1.23 -16.63 -5.96
C TYR A 181 0.32 -15.87 -4.99
N GLU A 182 0.09 -16.38 -3.78
CA GLU A 182 -0.74 -15.71 -2.77
C GLU A 182 -0.15 -14.35 -2.36
N VAL A 183 1.15 -14.29 -2.07
CA VAL A 183 1.85 -13.05 -1.72
C VAL A 183 1.82 -12.06 -2.88
N ARG A 184 2.02 -12.54 -4.12
CA ARG A 184 1.93 -11.69 -5.33
C ARG A 184 0.52 -11.14 -5.52
N LEU A 185 -0.52 -11.95 -5.33
CA LEU A 185 -1.91 -11.50 -5.41
C LEU A 185 -2.23 -10.49 -4.31
N ALA A 186 -1.77 -10.72 -3.07
CA ALA A 186 -1.95 -9.80 -1.96
C ALA A 186 -1.27 -8.44 -2.22
N THR A 187 -0.04 -8.44 -2.72
CA THR A 187 0.69 -7.20 -3.03
C THR A 187 0.07 -6.45 -4.21
N GLN A 188 -0.36 -7.15 -5.26
CA GLN A 188 -1.08 -6.55 -6.39
C GLN A 188 -2.42 -5.93 -5.97
N THR A 189 -3.21 -6.64 -5.16
CA THR A 189 -4.50 -6.13 -4.68
C THR A 189 -4.33 -4.91 -3.77
N GLN A 190 -3.33 -4.90 -2.89
CA GLN A 190 -2.98 -3.73 -2.08
C GLN A 190 -2.59 -2.52 -2.95
N ALA A 191 -1.76 -2.73 -3.97
CA ALA A 191 -1.34 -1.66 -4.88
C ALA A 191 -2.53 -1.03 -5.62
N VAL A 192 -3.44 -1.87 -6.15
CA VAL A 192 -4.67 -1.40 -6.80
C VAL A 192 -5.55 -0.61 -5.83
N PHE A 193 -5.71 -1.08 -4.60
CA PHE A 193 -6.49 -0.38 -3.57
C PHE A 193 -5.92 1.01 -3.26
N VAL A 194 -4.60 1.11 -3.05
CA VAL A 194 -3.93 2.39 -2.79
C VAL A 194 -4.09 3.34 -3.98
N PHE A 195 -3.94 2.85 -5.20
CA PHE A 195 -4.13 3.66 -6.40
C PHE A 195 -5.56 4.23 -6.49
N VAL A 196 -6.58 3.39 -6.29
CA VAL A 196 -7.98 3.82 -6.29
C VAL A 196 -8.25 4.87 -5.22
N LEU A 197 -7.70 4.70 -4.02
CA LEU A 197 -7.85 5.65 -2.92
C LEU A 197 -7.22 7.01 -3.25
N VAL A 198 -5.98 7.03 -3.74
CA VAL A 198 -5.29 8.26 -4.14
C VAL A 198 -6.04 8.97 -5.27
N PHE A 199 -6.51 8.22 -6.26
CA PHE A 199 -7.30 8.75 -7.35
C PHE A 199 -8.62 9.37 -6.85
N ALA A 200 -9.36 8.68 -5.98
CA ALA A 200 -10.60 9.18 -5.41
C ALA A 200 -10.39 10.47 -4.59
N VAL A 201 -9.32 10.55 -3.80
CA VAL A 201 -8.94 11.78 -3.07
C VAL A 201 -8.60 12.91 -4.04
N GLY A 202 -7.82 12.61 -5.10
CA GLY A 202 -7.49 13.59 -6.14
C GLY A 202 -8.73 14.16 -6.83
N VAL A 203 -9.67 13.30 -7.23
CA VAL A 203 -10.95 13.70 -7.82
C VAL A 203 -11.78 14.52 -6.84
N SER A 204 -11.85 14.12 -5.57
CA SER A 204 -12.58 14.86 -4.53
C SER A 204 -12.01 16.27 -4.33
N LEU A 205 -10.68 16.42 -4.28
CA LEU A 205 -10.02 17.72 -4.18
C LEU A 205 -10.25 18.60 -5.40
N TYR A 206 -10.22 18.00 -6.60
CA TYR A 206 -10.50 18.71 -7.85
C TYR A 206 -11.93 19.26 -7.87
N LEU A 207 -12.93 18.41 -7.57
CA LEU A 207 -14.34 18.81 -7.49
C LEU A 207 -14.57 19.85 -6.38
N TYR A 208 -13.90 19.70 -5.24
CA TYR A 208 -13.97 20.67 -4.15
C TYR A 208 -13.45 22.03 -4.58
N ARG A 209 -12.34 22.11 -5.31
CA ARG A 209 -11.82 23.37 -5.85
C ARG A 209 -12.79 23.98 -6.84
N GLN A 210 -13.20 23.23 -7.86
CA GLN A 210 -14.12 23.72 -8.90
C GLN A 210 -15.45 24.24 -8.33
N SER A 211 -15.96 23.59 -7.27
CA SER A 211 -17.20 24.03 -6.62
C SER A 211 -17.03 25.28 -5.72
N ASN A 212 -15.82 25.66 -5.32
CA ASN A 212 -15.56 26.73 -4.35
C ASN A 212 -14.79 27.93 -4.92
N THR A 213 -14.39 27.89 -6.20
CA THR A 213 -13.71 28.98 -6.89
C THR A 213 -14.57 29.52 -8.04
N ASP A 214 -14.40 30.80 -8.34
CA ASP A 214 -14.93 31.45 -9.53
C ASP A 214 -13.97 31.19 -10.71
N ASN A 215 -14.48 30.61 -11.80
CA ASN A 215 -13.64 30.17 -12.92
C ASN A 215 -12.99 31.32 -13.68
N LEU A 216 -13.61 32.52 -13.68
CA LEU A 216 -13.11 33.67 -14.43
C LEU A 216 -11.99 34.39 -13.69
N THR A 217 -12.16 34.60 -12.38
CA THR A 217 -11.25 35.43 -11.58
C THR A 217 -10.26 34.63 -10.72
N GLY A 218 -10.50 33.33 -10.53
CA GLY A 218 -9.71 32.46 -9.64
C GLY A 218 -9.96 32.71 -8.14
N LEU A 219 -10.81 33.69 -7.79
CA LEU A 219 -11.17 33.96 -6.40
C LEU A 219 -12.13 32.89 -5.85
N ARG A 220 -12.34 32.89 -4.54
CA ARG A 220 -13.37 32.03 -3.94
C ARG A 220 -14.76 32.53 -4.35
N ASN A 221 -15.71 31.62 -4.54
CA ASN A 221 -17.06 32.00 -4.95
C ASN A 221 -18.00 32.25 -3.75
N ARG A 222 -19.24 32.68 -4.04
CA ARG A 222 -20.31 32.88 -3.04
C ARG A 222 -20.51 31.67 -2.10
N ARG A 223 -20.48 30.46 -2.65
CA ARG A 223 -20.65 29.22 -1.86
C ARG A 223 -19.54 29.08 -0.82
N SER A 224 -18.29 29.36 -1.20
CA SER A 224 -17.16 29.31 -0.28
C SER A 224 -17.27 30.34 0.86
N LEU A 225 -17.78 31.54 0.56
CA LEU A 225 -18.03 32.57 1.57
C LEU A 225 -19.07 32.10 2.60
N GLN A 226 -20.22 31.63 2.11
CA GLN A 226 -21.32 31.16 2.94
C GLN A 226 -20.92 29.98 3.82
N LEU A 227 -20.19 29.00 3.26
CA LEU A 227 -19.70 27.86 4.03
C LEU A 227 -18.72 28.29 5.14
N LYS A 228 -17.83 29.25 4.84
CA LYS A 228 -16.79 29.66 5.80
C LYS A 228 -17.34 30.48 6.96
N TYR A 229 -18.32 31.34 6.70
CA TYR A 229 -18.88 32.27 7.70
C TYR A 229 -20.33 31.94 8.07
N ARG A 230 -20.74 30.67 7.89
CA ARG A 230 -22.06 30.17 8.27
C ARG A 230 -22.40 30.42 9.74
N GLN A 231 -21.40 30.39 10.61
CA GLN A 231 -21.55 30.63 12.05
C GLN A 231 -21.50 32.11 12.44
N GLY A 232 -21.43 33.01 11.45
CA GLY A 232 -21.29 34.44 11.66
C GLY A 232 -19.88 34.96 11.37
N VAL A 233 -19.76 36.28 11.45
CA VAL A 233 -18.58 37.06 11.15
C VAL A 233 -18.08 37.68 12.47
N PRO A 234 -16.83 37.40 12.88
CA PRO A 234 -16.26 37.97 14.10
C PRO A 234 -16.32 39.51 14.09
N LYS A 235 -16.44 40.09 15.29
CA LYS A 235 -16.52 41.54 15.48
C LYS A 235 -15.30 42.31 14.93
N ASP A 236 -14.12 41.69 15.06
CA ASP A 236 -12.83 42.28 14.66
C ASP A 236 -12.45 41.99 13.19
N LEU A 237 -13.26 41.20 12.48
CA LEU A 237 -13.00 40.86 11.07
C LEU A 237 -13.58 41.96 10.17
N ALA A 238 -12.71 42.73 9.51
CA ALA A 238 -13.13 43.72 8.53
C ALA A 238 -13.75 43.04 7.30
N VAL A 239 -14.82 43.65 6.79
CA VAL A 239 -15.52 43.24 5.57
C VAL A 239 -15.51 44.41 4.62
N LEU A 240 -14.96 44.23 3.43
CA LEU A 240 -15.04 45.19 2.34
C LEU A 240 -15.99 44.63 1.28
N TYR A 241 -16.94 45.44 0.84
CA TYR A 241 -17.83 45.16 -0.27
C TYR A 241 -17.42 46.04 -1.45
N LEU A 242 -17.14 45.43 -2.59
CA LEU A 242 -16.71 46.13 -3.80
C LEU A 242 -17.71 45.90 -4.92
N ASP A 243 -17.99 46.96 -5.68
CA ASP A 243 -18.85 46.94 -6.85
C ASP A 243 -18.23 47.81 -7.95
N ILE A 244 -18.16 47.28 -9.18
CA ILE A 244 -17.57 48.01 -10.31
C ILE A 244 -18.59 49.02 -10.85
N ASN A 245 -18.26 50.30 -10.80
CA ASN A 245 -19.19 51.32 -11.26
C ASN A 245 -19.40 51.21 -12.77
N HIS A 246 -20.67 51.30 -13.20
CA HIS A 246 -21.06 51.26 -14.61
C HIS A 246 -20.68 49.98 -15.36
N PHE A 247 -20.49 48.84 -14.67
CA PHE A 247 -20.05 47.59 -15.31
C PHE A 247 -20.95 47.13 -16.46
N LYS A 248 -22.27 47.29 -16.35
CA LYS A 248 -23.20 47.00 -17.45
C LYS A 248 -22.89 47.85 -18.70
N GLN A 249 -22.61 49.14 -18.53
CA GLN A 249 -22.26 50.03 -19.65
C GLN A 249 -20.92 49.63 -20.29
N ILE A 250 -19.96 49.15 -19.50
CA ILE A 250 -18.70 48.61 -20.02
C ILE A 250 -19.00 47.40 -20.93
N ASN A 251 -19.82 46.46 -20.46
CA ASN A 251 -20.22 45.30 -21.26
C ASN A 251 -20.99 45.69 -22.54
N ASP A 252 -21.90 46.65 -22.43
CA ASP A 252 -22.73 47.10 -23.55
C ASP A 252 -21.91 47.88 -24.60
N THR A 253 -20.86 48.60 -24.18
CA THR A 253 -20.04 49.46 -25.05
C THR A 253 -18.84 48.72 -25.66
N PHE A 254 -18.12 47.94 -24.85
CA PHE A 254 -16.86 47.29 -25.24
C PHE A 254 -16.99 45.76 -25.36
N GLY A 255 -18.17 45.21 -25.09
CA GLY A 255 -18.46 43.79 -25.15
C GLY A 255 -18.07 43.03 -23.87
N HIS A 256 -18.65 41.84 -23.71
CA HIS A 256 -18.44 41.00 -22.52
C HIS A 256 -16.98 40.59 -22.29
N ARG A 257 -16.16 40.46 -23.34
CA ARG A 257 -14.74 40.15 -23.19
C ARG A 257 -13.97 41.25 -22.47
N ALA A 258 -14.30 42.51 -22.73
CA ALA A 258 -13.71 43.65 -22.03
C ALA A 258 -14.14 43.63 -20.55
N GLY A 259 -15.43 43.39 -20.26
CA GLY A 259 -15.91 43.22 -18.89
C GLY A 259 -15.22 42.08 -18.14
N ASP A 260 -15.05 40.92 -18.79
CA ASP A 260 -14.30 39.79 -18.24
C ASP A 260 -12.85 40.16 -17.90
N LYS A 261 -12.21 40.96 -18.76
CA LYS A 261 -10.86 41.45 -18.53
C LYS A 261 -10.79 42.39 -17.33
N VAL A 262 -11.77 43.29 -17.16
CA VAL A 262 -11.86 44.17 -15.98
C VAL A 262 -11.96 43.33 -14.71
N LEU A 263 -12.81 42.31 -14.69
CA LEU A 263 -12.97 41.42 -13.53
C LEU A 263 -11.68 40.68 -13.17
N GLN A 264 -10.94 40.19 -14.18
CA GLN A 264 -9.64 39.54 -13.98
C GLN A 264 -8.56 40.51 -13.48
N LEU A 265 -8.50 41.73 -14.01
CA LEU A 265 -7.55 42.74 -13.56
C LEU A 265 -7.83 43.17 -12.12
N LEU A 266 -9.12 43.33 -11.77
CA LEU A 266 -9.52 43.62 -10.40
C LEU A 266 -9.14 42.47 -9.46
N SER A 267 -9.37 41.21 -9.85
CA SER A 267 -9.00 40.08 -8.98
C SER A 267 -7.49 40.01 -8.72
N LEU A 268 -6.67 40.29 -9.73
CA LEU A 268 -5.21 40.39 -9.58
C LEU A 268 -4.80 41.56 -8.67
N LYS A 269 -5.46 42.71 -8.80
CA LYS A 269 -5.23 43.87 -7.94
C LYS A 269 -5.59 43.56 -6.49
N ILE A 270 -6.78 43.00 -6.25
CA ILE A 270 -7.22 42.51 -4.95
C ILE A 270 -6.16 41.57 -4.33
N HIS A 271 -5.62 40.63 -5.10
CA HIS A 271 -4.64 39.68 -4.58
C HIS A 271 -3.32 40.35 -4.14
N ARG A 272 -2.94 41.48 -4.74
CA ARG A 272 -1.74 42.24 -4.38
C ARG A 272 -1.95 43.14 -3.17
N VAL A 273 -3.13 43.76 -3.08
CA VAL A 273 -3.43 44.79 -2.08
C VAL A 273 -3.99 44.20 -0.78
N TRP A 274 -4.65 43.03 -0.86
CA TRP A 274 -5.35 42.42 0.26
C TRP A 274 -4.78 41.07 0.65
N ALA A 275 -4.22 40.98 1.87
CA ALA A 275 -3.67 39.75 2.44
C ALA A 275 -4.74 38.80 3.02
N GLY A 276 -6.01 39.21 3.06
CA GLY A 276 -7.11 38.41 3.61
C GLY A 276 -7.74 37.45 2.60
N ARG A 277 -8.96 36.99 2.91
CA ARG A 277 -9.75 36.17 2.00
C ARG A 277 -10.56 37.05 1.05
N SER A 278 -10.50 36.73 -0.22
CA SER A 278 -11.22 37.46 -1.27
C SER A 278 -12.19 36.55 -2.00
N TYR A 279 -13.37 37.07 -2.28
CA TYR A 279 -14.48 36.34 -2.88
C TYR A 279 -15.10 37.16 -4.02
N ARG A 280 -15.58 36.49 -5.07
CA ARG A 280 -16.51 37.06 -6.06
C ARG A 280 -17.88 36.43 -5.86
N ILE A 281 -18.91 37.25 -5.72
CA ILE A 281 -20.24 36.80 -5.28
C ILE A 281 -21.20 36.62 -6.44
N GLY A 282 -21.05 37.43 -7.47
CA GLY A 282 -21.81 37.40 -8.71
C GLY A 282 -21.56 38.68 -9.49
N GLY A 283 -21.71 38.65 -10.81
CA GLY A 283 -21.53 39.85 -11.66
C GLY A 283 -20.17 40.53 -11.41
N ASP A 284 -20.25 41.76 -10.93
CA ASP A 284 -19.19 42.72 -10.61
C ASP A 284 -18.92 42.90 -9.12
N GLU A 285 -19.51 42.05 -8.27
CA GLU A 285 -19.43 42.19 -6.81
C GLU A 285 -18.33 41.32 -6.20
N PHE A 286 -17.49 41.95 -5.37
CA PHE A 286 -16.41 41.29 -4.64
C PHE A 286 -16.50 41.55 -3.14
N ILE A 287 -16.13 40.55 -2.34
CA ILE A 287 -16.08 40.68 -0.88
C ILE A 287 -14.69 40.31 -0.39
N LEU A 288 -14.09 41.19 0.41
CA LEU A 288 -12.80 40.97 1.06
C LEU A 288 -12.99 40.88 2.56
N LEU A 289 -12.43 39.85 3.19
CA LEU A 289 -12.47 39.65 4.64
C LEU A 289 -11.07 39.47 5.20
N GLY A 290 -10.75 40.15 6.30
CA GLY A 290 -9.43 40.11 6.90
C GLY A 290 -9.33 40.86 8.22
N TYR A 291 -8.15 40.83 8.82
CA TYR A 291 -7.82 41.57 10.04
C TYR A 291 -6.78 42.65 9.73
N PRO A 292 -7.11 43.66 8.91
CA PRO A 292 -6.16 44.73 8.62
C PRO A 292 -6.03 45.66 9.84
N THR A 293 -4.87 46.29 9.96
CA THR A 293 -4.74 47.54 10.73
C THR A 293 -5.52 48.66 10.04
N GLU A 294 -5.82 49.74 10.76
CA GLU A 294 -6.54 50.88 10.21
C GLU A 294 -5.81 51.50 9.00
N VAL A 295 -4.49 51.59 9.05
CA VAL A 295 -3.63 52.06 7.95
C VAL A 295 -3.68 51.12 6.75
N GLN A 296 -3.68 49.80 6.97
CA GLN A 296 -3.80 48.82 5.87
C GLN A 296 -5.19 48.88 5.24
N LEU A 297 -6.22 49.10 6.05
CA LEU A 297 -7.60 49.20 5.59
C LEU A 297 -7.79 50.45 4.73
N SER A 298 -7.36 51.63 5.19
CA SER A 298 -7.47 52.88 4.44
C SER A 298 -6.72 52.81 3.12
N ARG A 299 -5.49 52.29 3.15
CA ARG A 299 -4.67 52.09 1.94
C ARG A 299 -5.31 51.11 0.96
N ALA A 300 -5.89 50.02 1.45
CA ALA A 300 -6.56 49.05 0.60
C ALA A 300 -7.80 49.66 -0.08
N VAL A 301 -8.58 50.45 0.66
CA VAL A 301 -9.74 51.18 0.10
C VAL A 301 -9.27 52.11 -1.02
N GLU A 302 -8.29 52.98 -0.75
CA GLU A 302 -7.75 53.93 -1.73
C GLU A 302 -7.19 53.24 -2.97
N GLU A 303 -6.34 52.22 -2.78
CA GLU A 303 -5.77 51.49 -3.91
C GLU A 303 -6.85 50.76 -4.71
N LEU A 304 -7.92 50.25 -4.10
CA LEU A 304 -8.97 49.49 -4.79
C LEU A 304 -10.05 50.37 -5.43
N SER A 305 -10.13 51.68 -5.12
CA SER A 305 -11.16 52.58 -5.66
C SER A 305 -11.06 52.86 -7.16
N SER A 306 -9.89 52.63 -7.77
CA SER A 306 -9.68 52.79 -9.21
C SER A 306 -8.96 51.58 -9.79
N LEU A 307 -9.13 51.34 -11.08
CA LEU A 307 -8.45 50.28 -11.81
C LEU A 307 -8.04 50.79 -13.18
N ASP A 308 -6.74 50.83 -13.44
CA ASP A 308 -6.21 51.10 -14.77
C ASP A 308 -6.41 49.87 -15.66
N VAL A 309 -7.17 50.05 -16.72
CA VAL A 309 -7.41 49.03 -17.75
C VAL A 309 -6.65 49.48 -18.97
N LYS A 310 -5.49 48.87 -19.23
CA LYS A 310 -4.76 49.07 -20.48
C LYS A 310 -5.04 47.88 -21.37
N ASP A 311 -6.02 48.00 -22.24
CA ASP A 311 -6.40 46.96 -23.19
C ASP A 311 -6.30 47.51 -24.62
N GLU A 312 -5.46 46.88 -25.44
CA GLU A 312 -5.24 47.27 -26.85
C GLU A 312 -6.49 47.06 -27.71
N GLN A 313 -7.46 46.25 -27.25
CA GLN A 313 -8.70 45.98 -27.98
C GLN A 313 -9.88 46.88 -27.54
N SER A 314 -9.74 47.64 -26.45
CA SER A 314 -10.80 48.46 -25.88
C SER A 314 -10.41 49.94 -25.96
N ASP A 315 -10.43 50.50 -27.18
CA ASP A 315 -10.03 51.89 -27.45
C ASP A 315 -10.90 52.86 -26.62
N GLY A 316 -10.34 53.45 -25.56
CA GLY A 316 -11.00 54.41 -24.67
C GLY A 316 -11.36 53.92 -23.25
N LEU A 317 -11.27 52.63 -22.94
CA LEU A 317 -11.49 52.13 -21.56
C LEU A 317 -10.20 52.20 -20.75
N ASN A 318 -9.84 53.38 -20.23
CA ASN A 318 -8.56 53.58 -19.54
C ASN A 318 -8.62 53.39 -18.01
N VAL A 319 -9.66 53.89 -17.37
CA VAL A 319 -9.80 53.87 -15.90
C VAL A 319 -11.22 53.48 -15.54
N VAL A 320 -11.34 52.45 -14.71
CA VAL A 320 -12.61 51.99 -14.14
C VAL A 320 -12.63 52.37 -12.67
N THR A 321 -13.72 52.97 -12.20
CA THR A 321 -13.90 53.29 -10.78
C THR A 321 -14.67 52.17 -10.09
N ILE A 322 -14.32 51.93 -8.83
CA ILE A 322 -14.87 50.86 -8.02
C ILE A 322 -15.34 51.49 -6.71
N SER A 323 -16.59 51.23 -6.37
CA SER A 323 -17.10 51.62 -5.06
C SER A 323 -16.67 50.59 -4.03
N VAL A 324 -16.20 51.05 -2.89
CA VAL A 324 -15.74 50.20 -1.78
C VAL A 324 -16.47 50.64 -0.52
N GLY A 325 -17.24 49.74 0.08
CA GLY A 325 -17.85 49.95 1.39
C GLY A 325 -17.20 49.06 2.44
N VAL A 326 -17.17 49.53 3.68
CA VAL A 326 -16.41 48.94 4.77
C VAL A 326 -17.29 48.71 5.99
N SER A 327 -17.29 47.48 6.49
CA SER A 327 -17.79 47.13 7.82
C SER A 327 -16.65 46.57 8.67
N ALA A 328 -16.10 47.40 9.55
CA ALA A 328 -15.00 47.06 10.45
C ALA A 328 -15.30 47.49 11.90
N LYS A 329 -14.54 46.96 12.87
CA LYS A 329 -14.62 47.30 14.32
C LYS A 329 -16.06 47.28 14.87
N ARG A 330 -16.80 46.19 14.63
CA ARG A 330 -18.16 46.02 15.15
C ARG A 330 -18.13 45.79 16.66
N GLU A 331 -19.21 46.16 17.37
CA GLU A 331 -19.32 45.93 18.82
C GLU A 331 -19.41 44.44 19.19
N ARG A 332 -20.05 43.64 18.31
CA ARG A 332 -20.27 42.21 18.48
C ARG A 332 -20.15 41.45 17.17
N SER A 333 -20.00 40.14 17.27
CA SER A 333 -20.10 39.24 16.11
C SER A 333 -21.53 39.27 15.58
N VAL A 334 -21.69 39.24 14.25
CA VAL A 334 -22.98 39.33 13.57
C VAL A 334 -23.12 38.23 12.53
N SER A 335 -24.32 38.04 11.98
CA SER A 335 -24.51 37.12 10.85
C SER A 335 -23.73 37.62 9.62
N LEU A 336 -23.42 36.71 8.68
CA LEU A 336 -22.80 37.09 7.41
C LEU A 336 -23.65 38.14 6.68
N GLU A 337 -24.95 37.91 6.56
CA GLU A 337 -25.87 38.83 5.89
C GLU A 337 -25.85 40.22 6.50
N GLN A 338 -25.85 40.33 7.83
CA GLN A 338 -25.78 41.62 8.51
C GLN A 338 -24.43 42.31 8.30
N ALA A 339 -23.32 41.57 8.33
CA ALA A 339 -22.01 42.14 8.05
C ALA A 339 -21.89 42.68 6.62
N LEU A 340 -22.49 41.98 5.65
CA LEU A 340 -22.50 42.42 4.25
C LEU A 340 -23.41 43.63 4.06
N HIS A 341 -24.59 43.65 4.69
CA HIS A 341 -25.50 44.79 4.65
C HIS A 341 -24.85 46.08 5.15
N LEU A 342 -24.15 46.03 6.29
CA LEU A 342 -23.45 47.20 6.82
C LEU A 342 -22.37 47.73 5.88
N ALA A 343 -21.66 46.84 5.18
CA ALA A 343 -20.65 47.26 4.20
C ALA A 343 -21.30 47.81 2.92
N ASP A 344 -22.42 47.24 2.48
CA ASP A 344 -23.18 47.74 1.33
C ASP A 344 -23.80 49.12 1.59
N GLU A 345 -24.36 49.36 2.80
CA GLU A 345 -24.86 50.68 3.20
C GLU A 345 -23.76 51.75 3.15
N ASP A 346 -22.56 51.42 3.65
CA ASP A 346 -21.40 52.32 3.58
C ASP A 346 -21.00 52.61 2.12
N MET A 347 -20.96 51.58 1.27
CA MET A 347 -20.70 51.73 -0.16
C MET A 347 -21.75 52.63 -0.85
N TYR A 348 -23.03 52.41 -0.54
CA TYR A 348 -24.15 53.13 -1.13
C TYR A 348 -24.12 54.62 -0.75
N SER A 349 -23.78 54.93 0.50
CA SER A 349 -23.61 56.31 0.96
C SER A 349 -22.49 57.05 0.20
N SER A 350 -21.37 56.36 -0.07
CA SER A 350 -20.24 56.88 -0.84
C SER A 350 -20.59 57.10 -2.32
N LYS A 351 -21.41 56.21 -2.92
CA LYS A 351 -21.94 56.38 -4.28
C LYS A 351 -22.84 57.61 -4.41
N GLN A 352 -23.70 57.86 -3.43
CA GLN A 352 -24.59 59.02 -3.44
C GLN A 352 -23.81 60.34 -3.28
N ALA A 353 -22.82 60.39 -2.39
CA ALA A 353 -21.97 61.58 -2.23
C ALA A 353 -21.20 61.92 -3.52
N SER A 354 -20.69 60.91 -4.22
CA SER A 354 -19.98 61.08 -5.50
C SER A 354 -20.90 61.52 -6.65
N ARG A 355 -22.14 61.01 -6.71
CA ARG A 355 -23.15 61.46 -7.68
C ARG A 355 -23.57 62.91 -7.45
N ASN A 356 -23.83 63.28 -6.20
CA ASN A 356 -24.21 64.64 -5.84
C ASN A 356 -23.07 65.66 -6.07
N CYS A 357 -21.81 65.25 -5.96
CA CYS A 357 -20.67 66.10 -6.32
C CYS A 357 -20.57 66.36 -7.84
N ASN A 358 -20.80 65.32 -8.66
CA ASN A 358 -20.75 65.47 -10.13
C ASN A 358 -21.89 66.33 -10.71
N GLU A 359 -23.01 66.49 -10.00
CA GLU A 359 -24.13 67.35 -10.43
C GLU A 359 -24.02 68.81 -9.95
N ALA A 360 -23.16 69.13 -8.96
CA ALA A 360 -23.13 70.46 -8.33
C ALA A 360 -21.88 71.32 -8.58
N ASN A 361 -20.69 70.74 -8.84
CA ASN A 361 -19.47 71.38 -9.39
C ASN A 361 -18.28 70.40 -9.21
N PRO A 362 -17.28 70.38 -10.12
CA PRO A 362 -16.15 69.46 -10.01
C PRO A 362 -15.20 69.89 -8.89
N CYS A 363 -15.02 69.04 -7.86
CA CYS A 363 -13.96 69.24 -6.86
C CYS A 363 -12.60 68.80 -7.42
N MET A 364 -11.59 69.65 -7.20
CA MET A 364 -10.19 69.40 -7.53
C MET A 364 -9.60 68.27 -6.67
N VAL A 365 -8.81 67.44 -7.36
CA VAL A 365 -7.77 66.46 -6.97
C VAL A 365 -7.61 66.15 -5.49
#